data_AF-A0A530AU30-F1
#
_entry.id   AF-A0A530AU30-F1
#
_cell.length_a   1.000
_cell.length_b   1.000
_cell.length_c   1.000
_cell.angle_alpha   90.00
_cell.angle_beta   90.00
_cell.angle_gamma   90.00
#
_symmetry.space_group_name_H-M   'P 1'
#
loop_
_entity.id
_entity.type
_entity.pdbx_description
1 polymer ?
#
loop_
_entity_poly.entity_id
_entity_poly.type
_entity_poly.pdbx_seq_one_letter_code
_entity_poly.pdbx_strand_id
1 'polypeptide(L)' 'AEGAHQADAPALAADDGKRMANYLASGDARQLPFPLSPIRPIPFHAFRQVGVATAITWYRMLDAFER' A
#
# COMPACT_ATOMS: atom_id res chain seq x y z
N ALA A 1 -24.73 -36.27 4.15
CA ALA A 1 -23.26 -36.28 4.34
C ALA A 1 -22.68 -35.26 3.37
N GLU A 2 -22.65 -33.99 3.77
CA GLU A 2 -22.04 -32.90 3.01
C GLU A 2 -21.06 -32.22 3.94
N GLY A 3 -19.78 -32.47 3.69
CA GLY A 3 -18.68 -32.01 4.52
C GLY A 3 -17.38 -32.28 3.78
N ALA A 4 -17.15 -31.57 2.69
CA ALA A 4 -15.90 -31.68 1.93
C ALA A 4 -15.69 -30.46 1.02
N HIS A 5 -15.66 -29.24 1.57
CA HIS A 5 -15.13 -28.07 0.82
C HIS A 5 -14.51 -26.98 1.71
N GLN A 6 -14.22 -27.28 2.99
CA GLN A 6 -13.70 -26.29 3.94
C GLN A 6 -12.38 -26.73 4.60
N ALA A 7 -11.39 -27.01 3.77
CA ALA A 7 -9.97 -26.99 4.10
C ALA A 7 -9.31 -26.60 2.77
N ASP A 8 -8.69 -25.41 2.63
CA ASP A 8 -7.22 -25.31 2.58
C ASP A 8 -6.73 -23.84 2.68
N ALA A 9 -7.48 -22.96 3.34
CA ALA A 9 -7.07 -21.56 3.54
C ALA A 9 -5.63 -21.37 4.09
N PRO A 10 -5.11 -22.20 5.03
CA PRO A 10 -3.74 -22.03 5.53
C PRO A 10 -2.65 -22.54 4.57
N ALA A 11 -2.96 -23.47 3.65
CA ALA A 11 -1.96 -24.02 2.73
C ALA A 11 -1.59 -23.00 1.64
N LEU A 12 -2.60 -22.28 1.12
CA LEU A 12 -2.41 -21.24 0.11
C LEU A 12 -1.54 -20.08 0.64
N ALA A 13 -1.79 -19.61 1.86
CA ALA A 13 -1.01 -18.55 2.49
C ALA A 13 0.47 -18.95 2.72
N ALA A 14 0.73 -20.22 3.06
CA ALA A 14 2.08 -20.73 3.24
C ALA A 14 2.85 -20.87 1.92
N ASP A 15 2.17 -21.29 0.85
CA ASP A 15 2.78 -21.41 -0.48
C ASP A 15 3.03 -20.04 -1.13
N ASP A 16 2.15 -19.06 -0.91
CA ASP A 16 2.36 -17.67 -1.28
C ASP A 16 3.58 -17.07 -0.56
N GLY A 17 3.72 -17.35 0.75
CA GLY A 17 4.87 -16.91 1.54
C GLY A 17 6.22 -17.44 1.04
N LYS A 18 6.29 -18.72 0.64
CA LYS A 18 7.52 -19.32 0.06
C LYS A 18 7.91 -18.68 -1.26
N ARG A 19 6.94 -18.40 -2.14
CA ARG A 19 7.20 -17.72 -3.41
C ARG A 19 7.66 -16.27 -3.20
N MET A 20 7.11 -15.55 -2.22
CA MET A 20 7.56 -14.20 -1.86
C MET A 20 9.00 -14.21 -1.32
N ALA A 21 9.37 -15.18 -0.47
CA ALA A 21 10.73 -15.30 0.06
C ALA A 21 11.75 -15.59 -1.06
N ASN A 22 11.43 -16.47 -2.01
CA ASN A 22 12.29 -16.76 -3.15
C ASN A 22 12.44 -15.56 -4.10
N TYR A 23 11.39 -14.76 -4.28
CA TYR A 23 11.50 -13.49 -5.00
C TYR A 23 12.45 -12.51 -4.30
N LEU A 24 12.33 -12.35 -2.99
CA LEU A 24 13.19 -11.43 -2.24
C LEU A 24 14.67 -11.86 -2.28
N ALA A 25 14.93 -13.17 -2.27
CA ALA A 25 16.28 -13.73 -2.33
C ALA A 25 16.90 -13.69 -3.74
N SER A 26 16.10 -13.82 -4.80
CA SER A 26 16.59 -13.89 -6.19
C SER A 26 16.48 -12.59 -6.98
N GLY A 27 15.59 -11.69 -6.58
CA GLY A 27 15.24 -10.48 -7.35
C GLY A 27 14.48 -10.76 -8.65
N ASP A 28 14.13 -12.03 -8.97
CA ASP A 28 13.49 -12.37 -10.24
C ASP A 28 11.96 -12.20 -10.17
N ALA A 29 11.49 -11.08 -10.72
CA ALA A 29 10.09 -10.68 -10.85
C ALA A 29 9.17 -11.72 -11.51
N ARG A 30 9.73 -12.72 -12.21
CA ARG A 30 8.98 -13.80 -12.87
C ARG A 30 8.46 -14.88 -11.90
N GLN A 31 8.90 -14.85 -10.64
CA GLN A 31 8.47 -15.82 -9.62
C GLN A 31 7.20 -15.41 -8.86
N LEU A 32 6.75 -14.17 -8.99
CA LEU A 32 5.49 -13.74 -8.39
C LEU A 32 4.30 -14.28 -9.18
N PRO A 33 3.26 -14.81 -8.50
CA PRO A 33 2.01 -15.23 -9.14
C PRO A 33 1.16 -14.05 -9.66
N PHE A 34 1.60 -12.80 -9.46
CA PHE A 34 0.94 -11.59 -9.93
C PHE A 34 1.92 -10.70 -10.70
N PRO A 35 1.49 -10.07 -11.82
CA PRO A 35 2.34 -9.14 -12.54
C PRO A 35 2.67 -7.94 -11.64
N LEU A 36 3.96 -7.75 -11.36
CA LEU A 36 4.47 -6.55 -10.69
C LEU A 36 4.19 -5.35 -11.59
N SER A 37 3.07 -4.67 -11.34
CA SER A 37 2.80 -3.40 -11.99
C SER A 37 3.74 -2.34 -11.39
N PRO A 38 4.44 -1.56 -12.20
CA PRO A 38 5.29 -0.49 -11.69
C PRO A 38 4.45 0.49 -10.88
N ILE A 39 4.93 0.87 -9.70
CA ILE A 39 4.32 1.90 -8.85
C ILE A 39 4.39 3.22 -9.63
N ARG A 40 3.28 3.62 -10.24
CA ARG A 40 3.18 4.95 -10.83
C ARG A 40 2.88 5.95 -9.72
N PRO A 41 3.63 7.06 -9.61
CA PRO A 41 3.27 8.12 -8.69
C PRO A 41 1.88 8.63 -9.06
N ILE A 42 0.97 8.69 -8.09
CA ILE A 42 -0.35 9.29 -8.30
C ILE A 42 -0.11 10.78 -8.56
N PRO A 43 -0.40 11.29 -9.77
CA PRO A 43 -0.24 12.70 -10.04
C PRO A 43 -1.09 13.47 -9.02
N PHE A 44 -0.54 14.58 -8.54
CA PHE A 44 -1.15 15.45 -7.53
C PHE A 44 -1.10 15.02 -6.06
N HIS A 45 -0.49 13.90 -5.68
CA HIS A 45 -0.37 13.53 -4.26
C HIS A 45 0.43 14.54 -3.41
N ALA A 46 1.44 15.18 -4.01
CA ALA A 46 2.25 16.21 -3.35
C ALA A 46 1.43 17.47 -2.98
N PHE A 47 0.36 17.79 -3.73
CA PHE A 47 -0.48 18.96 -3.46
C PHE A 47 -1.33 18.81 -2.20
N ARG A 48 -1.51 17.58 -1.69
CA ARG A 48 -2.16 17.35 -0.39
C ARG A 48 -1.43 18.10 0.73
N GLN A 49 -0.10 18.07 0.71
CA GLN A 49 0.71 18.75 1.73
C GLN A 49 0.61 20.28 1.60
N VAL A 50 0.57 20.79 0.36
CA VAL A 50 0.43 22.22 0.09
C VAL A 50 -0.89 22.75 0.63
N GLY A 51 -2.01 22.08 0.35
CA GLY A 51 -3.33 22.51 0.85
C GLY A 51 -3.41 22.55 2.38
N VAL A 52 -2.84 21.55 3.05
CA VAL A 52 -2.78 21.51 4.52
C VAL A 52 -1.90 22.62 5.07
N ALA A 53 -0.71 22.83 4.49
CA ALA A 53 0.20 23.90 4.92
C ALA A 53 -0.44 25.28 4.78
N THR A 54 -1.10 25.56 3.63
CA THR A 54 -1.81 26.82 3.41
C THR A 54 -2.92 27.03 4.44
N ALA A 55 -3.75 26.02 4.70
CA ALA A 55 -4.83 26.12 5.67
C ALA A 55 -4.29 26.43 7.09
N ILE A 56 -3.24 25.73 7.52
CA ILE A 56 -2.60 25.98 8.82
C ILE A 56 -2.08 27.42 8.89
N THR A 57 -1.31 27.86 7.89
CA THR A 57 -0.77 29.23 7.86
C THR A 57 -1.88 30.28 7.90
N TRP A 58 -2.98 30.07 7.17
CA TRP A 58 -4.13 30.95 7.16
C TRP A 58 -4.78 31.07 8.55
N TYR A 59 -5.05 29.93 9.20
CA TYR A 59 -5.64 29.94 10.54
C TYR A 59 -4.70 30.56 11.58
N ARG A 60 -3.38 30.32 11.48
CA ARG A 60 -2.40 30.96 12.37
C ARG A 60 -2.33 32.47 12.19
N MET A 61 -2.48 32.94 10.95
CA MET A 61 -2.53 34.37 10.64
C MET A 61 -3.79 35.03 11.23
N LEU A 62 -4.96 34.37 11.11
CA LEU A 62 -6.20 34.83 11.75
C LEU A 62 -6.07 34.87 13.28
N ASP A 63 -5.54 33.80 13.90
CA ASP A 63 -5.31 33.74 15.36
C ASP A 63 -4.35 34.83 15.87
N ALA A 64 -3.41 35.27 15.01
CA ALA A 64 -2.50 36.36 15.34
C ALA A 64 -3.18 37.74 15.28
N PHE A 65 -4.23 37.90 14.46
CA PHE A 65 -5.01 39.14 14.39
C PHE A 65 -6.07 39.27 15.48
N GLU A 66 -6.51 38.15 16.06
CA GLU A 66 -7.47 38.12 17.16
C GLU A 66 -6.83 38.33 18.55
N ARG A 67 -5.51 38.58 18.62
CA ARG A 67 -4.75 38.85 19.86
C ARG A 67 -4.53 40.34 20.14
#